data_AF-A0A060XL84-F1
#
_entry.id   AF-A0A060XL84-F1
#
_cell.length_a   1.000
_cell.length_b   1.000
_cell.length_c   1.000
_cell.angle_alpha   90.00
_cell.angle_beta   90.00
_cell.angle_gamma   90.00
#
_symmetry.space_group_name_H-M   'P 1'
#
loop_
_entity.id
_entity.type
_entity.pdbx_description
1 polymer ?
#
loop_
_entity_poly.entity_id
_entity_poly.type
_entity_poly.pdbx_seq_one_letter_code
_entity_poly.pdbx_strand_id
1 'polypeptide(L)'
;MCFPFGTDINVNVIAPKRDHFFYLDTTIAETEIVNLQNDIQLKSRATTEVKEEIWELLLEEKYPNIRRCALNLSALFGSTFLCESAFSHMKIMKSKHRSTMADDHLVACMRLATSCYSPDYEKRLSSTQCQNSH
;
A
#
# COMPACT_ATOMS: atom_id res chain seq x y z
N MET A 1 -2.29 -22.19 3.50
CA MET A 1 -2.55 -20.73 3.56
C MET A 1 -3.53 -20.41 2.44
N CYS A 2 -4.72 -19.90 2.78
CA CYS A 2 -5.74 -19.55 1.79
C CYS A 2 -5.30 -18.24 1.12
N PHE A 3 -4.83 -18.31 -0.11
CA PHE A 3 -4.58 -17.13 -0.93
C PHE A 3 -5.94 -16.51 -1.25
N PRO A 4 -6.18 -15.23 -0.90
CA PRO A 4 -7.49 -14.59 -1.08
C PRO A 4 -7.85 -14.30 -2.55
N PHE A 5 -7.05 -14.79 -3.52
CA PHE A 5 -7.22 -14.56 -4.96
C PHE A 5 -7.18 -15.87 -5.80
N GLY A 6 -7.17 -17.05 -5.17
CA GLY A 6 -7.21 -18.33 -5.89
C GLY A 6 -8.59 -18.58 -6.51
N THR A 7 -8.68 -19.30 -7.62
CA THR A 7 -9.92 -19.52 -8.41
C THR A 7 -11.08 -20.21 -7.67
N ASP A 8 -10.87 -20.68 -6.43
CA ASP A 8 -11.84 -21.36 -5.57
C ASP A 8 -12.19 -20.52 -4.31
N ILE A 9 -12.49 -19.23 -4.49
CA ILE A 9 -12.95 -18.36 -3.40
C ILE A 9 -14.39 -18.74 -3.02
N ASN A 10 -14.54 -19.57 -1.99
CA ASN A 10 -15.86 -19.82 -1.42
C ASN A 10 -16.32 -18.61 -0.60
N VAL A 11 -17.15 -17.77 -1.22
CA VAL A 11 -17.71 -16.56 -0.62
C VAL A 11 -18.43 -16.85 0.71
N ASN A 12 -19.09 -18.00 0.85
CA ASN A 12 -19.82 -18.38 2.06
C ASN A 12 -18.87 -18.72 3.24
N VAL A 13 -17.60 -19.03 2.97
CA VAL A 13 -16.56 -19.27 3.99
C VAL A 13 -15.86 -17.96 4.40
N ILE A 14 -15.83 -16.97 3.51
CA ILE A 14 -15.11 -15.71 3.70
C ILE A 14 -16.04 -14.61 4.23
N ALA A 15 -17.29 -14.55 3.76
CA ALA A 15 -18.30 -13.62 4.25
C ALA A 15 -18.42 -13.61 5.79
N PRO A 16 -18.50 -14.76 6.51
CA PRO A 16 -18.55 -14.75 7.97
C PRO A 16 -17.22 -14.33 8.63
N LYS A 17 -16.10 -14.34 7.90
CA LYS A 17 -14.82 -13.86 8.41
C LYS A 17 -14.65 -12.35 8.24
N ARG A 18 -15.50 -11.69 7.44
CA ARG A 18 -15.47 -10.23 7.23
C ARG A 18 -15.55 -9.48 8.55
N ASP A 19 -16.45 -9.88 9.42
CA ASP A 19 -16.68 -9.19 10.69
C ASP A 19 -15.48 -9.40 11.64
N HIS A 20 -14.84 -10.56 11.62
CA HIS A 20 -13.58 -10.78 12.34
C HIS A 20 -12.40 -10.02 11.74
N PHE A 21 -12.33 -9.97 10.41
CA PHE A 21 -11.20 -9.42 9.66
C PHE A 21 -11.18 -7.90 9.67
N PHE A 22 -12.35 -7.26 9.66
CA PHE A 22 -12.49 -5.81 9.73
C PHE A 22 -13.02 -5.31 11.08
N TYR A 23 -13.36 -6.21 12.01
CA TYR A 23 -13.92 -5.93 13.35
C TYR A 23 -15.19 -5.04 13.33
N LEU A 24 -15.90 -4.99 12.21
CA LEU A 24 -16.97 -4.02 11.96
C LEU A 24 -18.22 -4.40 12.75
N ASP A 25 -18.78 -3.44 13.49
CA ASP A 25 -20.18 -3.52 13.89
C ASP A 25 -21.03 -3.20 12.65
N THR A 26 -21.70 -4.21 12.12
CA THR A 26 -22.46 -4.09 10.86
C THR A 26 -23.58 -3.06 10.97
N THR A 27 -24.26 -2.98 12.13
CA THR A 27 -25.39 -2.06 12.32
C THR A 27 -24.93 -0.60 12.40
N ILE A 28 -23.80 -0.37 13.09
CA ILE A 28 -23.20 0.97 13.15
C ILE A 28 -22.64 1.37 11.78
N ALA A 29 -21.97 0.44 11.08
CA ALA A 29 -21.41 0.68 9.76
C ALA A 29 -22.50 1.03 8.72
N GLU A 30 -23.65 0.36 8.74
CA GLU A 30 -24.78 0.69 7.85
C GLU A 30 -25.27 2.13 8.06
N THR A 31 -25.37 2.57 9.32
CA THR A 31 -25.77 3.95 9.66
C THR A 31 -24.70 4.95 9.23
N GLU A 32 -23.42 4.64 9.45
CA GLU A 32 -22.29 5.46 8.97
C GLU A 32 -22.32 5.62 7.46
N ILE A 33 -22.64 4.56 6.70
CA ILE A 33 -22.70 4.59 5.23
C ILE A 33 -23.81 5.54 4.78
N VAL A 34 -24.99 5.46 5.38
CA VAL A 34 -26.10 6.36 5.07
C VAL A 34 -25.73 7.82 5.39
N ASN A 35 -25.07 8.06 6.53
CA ASN A 35 -24.60 9.39 6.90
C ASN A 35 -23.53 9.92 5.95
N LEU A 36 -22.61 9.06 5.50
CA LEU A 36 -21.57 9.40 4.54
C LEU A 36 -22.17 9.77 3.18
N GLN A 37 -23.14 8.97 2.71
CA GLN A 37 -23.85 9.23 1.46
C GLN A 37 -24.63 10.54 1.49
N ASN A 38 -25.00 11.06 2.66
CA ASN A 38 -25.71 12.32 2.82
C ASN A 38 -24.80 13.48 3.26
N ASP A 39 -23.48 13.28 3.40
CA ASP A 39 -22.56 14.31 3.85
C ASP A 39 -22.24 15.32 2.73
N ILE A 40 -22.93 16.46 2.76
CA ILE A 40 -22.77 17.55 1.78
C ILE A 40 -21.37 18.19 1.91
N GLN A 41 -20.82 18.28 3.12
CA GLN A 41 -19.51 18.90 3.35
C GLN A 41 -18.41 18.03 2.73
N LEU A 42 -18.45 16.72 2.98
CA LEU A 42 -17.49 15.79 2.38
C LEU A 42 -17.63 15.75 0.85
N LYS A 43 -18.86 15.72 0.33
CA LYS A 43 -19.11 15.79 -1.11
C LYS A 43 -18.57 17.07 -1.76
N SER A 44 -18.67 18.20 -1.08
CA SER A 44 -18.13 19.48 -1.59
C SER A 44 -16.60 19.50 -1.67
N ARG A 45 -15.93 18.73 -0.80
CA ARG A 45 -14.47 18.61 -0.74
C ARG A 45 -13.92 17.50 -1.64
N ALA A 46 -14.76 16.53 -2.00
CA ALA A 46 -14.46 15.45 -2.92
C ALA A 46 -14.39 15.97 -4.37
N THR A 47 -13.34 16.72 -4.71
CA THR A 47 -13.06 17.09 -6.10
C THR A 47 -12.43 15.92 -6.85
N THR A 48 -12.49 15.94 -8.19
CA THR A 48 -11.90 14.88 -9.04
C THR A 48 -10.41 14.67 -8.78
N GLU A 49 -9.71 15.70 -8.30
CA GLU A 49 -8.27 15.70 -8.01
C GLU A 49 -7.93 15.10 -6.63
N VAL A 50 -8.88 15.09 -5.67
CA VAL A 50 -8.64 14.73 -4.25
C VAL A 50 -9.26 13.35 -3.90
N LYS A 51 -9.55 12.52 -4.91
CA LYS A 51 -10.26 11.24 -4.70
C LYS A 51 -9.54 10.25 -3.79
N GLU A 52 -8.21 10.26 -3.75
CA GLU A 52 -7.43 9.31 -2.95
C GLU A 52 -7.32 9.74 -1.47
N GLU A 53 -7.39 11.05 -1.18
CA GLU A 53 -7.28 11.63 0.17
C GLU A 53 -8.63 11.69 0.91
N ILE A 54 -9.73 11.35 0.25
CA ILE A 54 -11.08 11.46 0.83
C ILE A 54 -11.24 10.65 2.11
N TRP A 55 -10.50 9.53 2.23
CA TRP A 55 -10.50 8.66 3.40
C TRP A 55 -9.81 9.33 4.60
N GLU A 56 -8.85 10.22 4.36
CA GLU A 56 -8.17 10.98 5.41
C GLU A 56 -9.07 12.09 5.97
N LEU A 57 -9.95 12.64 5.13
CA LEU A 57 -10.94 13.67 5.50
C LEU A 57 -12.08 13.13 6.39
N LEU A 58 -12.22 11.81 6.54
CA LEU A 58 -13.21 11.21 7.42
C LEU A 58 -12.87 11.46 8.89
N LEU A 59 -13.76 12.17 9.58
CA LEU A 59 -13.68 12.36 11.02
C LEU A 59 -13.88 11.02 11.75
N GLU A 60 -12.92 10.64 12.58
CA GLU A 60 -12.96 9.38 13.36
C GLU A 60 -14.16 9.31 14.29
N GLU A 61 -14.59 10.45 14.85
CA GLU A 61 -15.78 10.55 15.71
C GLU A 61 -17.08 10.25 14.97
N LYS A 62 -17.14 10.56 13.66
CA LYS A 62 -18.36 10.44 12.84
C LYS A 62 -18.41 9.15 12.03
N TYR A 63 -17.25 8.62 11.63
CA TYR A 63 -17.11 7.46 10.76
C TYR A 63 -16.03 6.47 11.24
N PRO A 64 -16.06 6.00 12.51
CA PRO A 64 -15.00 5.15 13.05
C PRO A 64 -14.87 3.82 12.32
N ASN A 65 -15.98 3.19 11.94
CA ASN A 65 -15.96 1.89 11.26
C ASN A 65 -15.50 2.02 9.81
N ILE A 66 -16.05 2.98 9.07
CA ILE A 66 -15.67 3.21 7.66
C ILE A 66 -14.20 3.60 7.55
N ARG A 67 -13.72 4.51 8.42
CA ARG A 67 -12.32 4.95 8.44
C ARG A 67 -11.39 3.77 8.71
N ARG A 68 -11.67 2.96 9.73
CA ARG A 68 -10.85 1.77 10.03
C ARG A 68 -10.87 0.77 8.88
N CYS A 69 -12.02 0.58 8.24
CA CYS A 69 -12.15 -0.31 7.10
C CYS A 69 -11.30 0.15 5.91
N ALA A 70 -11.35 1.46 5.59
CA ALA A 70 -10.53 2.05 4.53
C ALA A 70 -9.04 1.89 4.82
N LEU A 71 -8.59 2.16 6.06
CA LEU A 71 -7.19 1.97 6.46
C LEU A 71 -6.74 0.52 6.35
N ASN A 72 -7.56 -0.43 6.82
CA ASN A 72 -7.26 -1.85 6.75
C ASN A 72 -7.16 -2.32 5.28
N LEU A 73 -8.10 -1.91 4.43
CA LEU A 73 -8.07 -2.22 3.00
C LEU A 73 -6.81 -1.63 2.36
N SER A 74 -6.50 -0.35 2.59
CA SER A 74 -5.29 0.29 2.07
C SER A 74 -4.01 -0.43 2.51
N ALA A 75 -3.93 -0.85 3.78
CA ALA A 75 -2.78 -1.60 4.29
C ALA A 75 -2.65 -3.01 3.66
N LEU A 76 -3.77 -3.70 3.44
CA LEU A 76 -3.79 -5.02 2.79
C LEU A 76 -3.38 -4.93 1.32
N PHE A 77 -3.94 -3.96 0.58
CA PHE A 77 -3.54 -3.72 -0.80
C PHE A 77 -2.08 -3.28 -0.88
N GLY A 78 -1.65 -2.36 -0.02
CA GLY A 78 -0.26 -1.88 0.03
C GLY A 78 0.74 -2.99 0.32
N SER A 79 0.48 -3.83 1.33
CA SER A 79 1.37 -4.95 1.68
C SER A 79 1.42 -6.02 0.59
N THR A 80 0.29 -6.34 -0.04
CA THR A 80 0.23 -7.30 -1.16
C THR A 80 1.02 -6.76 -2.36
N PHE A 81 0.73 -5.52 -2.76
CA PHE A 81 1.43 -4.84 -3.85
C PHE A 81 2.95 -4.78 -3.62
N LEU A 82 3.38 -4.38 -2.41
CA LEU A 82 4.79 -4.32 -2.06
C LEU A 82 5.45 -5.70 -2.12
N CYS A 83 4.79 -6.75 -1.63
CA CYS A 83 5.30 -8.12 -1.72
C CYS A 83 5.45 -8.58 -3.18
N GLU A 84 4.41 -8.39 -4.00
CA GLU A 84 4.41 -8.79 -5.41
C GLU A 84 5.46 -8.02 -6.21
N SER A 85 5.54 -6.70 -6.00
CA SER A 85 6.56 -5.83 -6.59
C SER A 85 7.96 -6.30 -6.18
N ALA A 86 8.18 -6.57 -4.90
CA ALA A 86 9.45 -7.07 -4.40
C ALA A 86 9.85 -8.40 -5.07
N PHE A 87 8.94 -9.36 -5.16
CA PHE A 87 9.22 -10.63 -5.84
C PHE A 87 9.52 -10.45 -7.32
N SER A 88 8.79 -9.57 -8.00
CA SER A 88 9.02 -9.24 -9.41
C SER A 88 10.40 -8.62 -9.63
N HIS A 89 10.76 -7.61 -8.82
CA HIS A 89 12.09 -6.98 -8.87
C HIS A 89 13.20 -7.99 -8.59
N MET A 90 13.04 -8.83 -7.57
CA MET A 90 14.00 -9.88 -7.23
C MET A 90 14.22 -10.84 -8.40
N LYS A 91 13.14 -11.23 -9.08
CA LYS A 91 13.20 -12.12 -10.25
C LYS A 91 13.97 -11.48 -11.41
N ILE A 92 13.72 -10.20 -11.71
CA ILE A 92 14.44 -9.45 -12.76
C ILE A 92 15.92 -9.29 -12.41
N MET A 93 16.20 -8.95 -11.16
CA MET A 93 17.55 -8.75 -10.66
C MET A 93 18.39 -10.02 -10.73
N LYS A 94 17.86 -11.12 -10.19
CA LYS A 94 18.53 -12.43 -10.17
C LYS A 94 18.61 -13.05 -11.56
N SER A 95 17.71 -12.73 -12.50
CA SER A 95 17.84 -13.21 -13.89
C SER A 95 18.94 -12.48 -14.65
N LYS A 96 19.08 -11.16 -14.47
CA LYS A 96 20.07 -10.35 -15.19
C LYS A 96 21.51 -10.50 -14.69
N HIS A 97 21.73 -10.68 -13.37
CA HIS A 97 23.09 -10.74 -12.81
C HIS A 97 23.33 -12.00 -11.95
N ARG A 98 22.69 -13.11 -12.34
CA ARG A 98 22.65 -14.37 -11.58
C ARG A 98 24.00 -14.88 -11.10
N SER A 99 25.04 -14.71 -11.91
CA SER A 99 26.37 -15.30 -11.69
C SER A 99 27.31 -14.41 -10.88
N THR A 100 26.94 -13.15 -10.62
CA THR A 100 27.85 -12.12 -10.10
C THR A 100 27.29 -11.35 -8.90
N MET A 101 26.01 -11.53 -8.58
CA MET A 101 25.34 -10.78 -7.51
C MET A 101 25.48 -11.51 -6.16
N ALA A 102 26.23 -10.91 -5.24
CA ALA A 102 26.26 -11.32 -3.84
C ALA A 102 24.94 -10.93 -3.12
N ASP A 103 24.60 -11.66 -2.06
CA ASP A 103 23.34 -11.46 -1.33
C ASP A 103 23.21 -10.06 -0.73
N ASP A 104 24.31 -9.48 -0.22
CA ASP A 104 24.34 -8.11 0.31
C ASP A 104 23.95 -7.08 -0.76
N HIS A 105 24.43 -7.27 -2.00
CA HIS A 105 24.09 -6.40 -3.13
C HIS A 105 22.62 -6.56 -3.54
N LEU A 106 22.09 -7.80 -3.51
CA LEU A 106 20.69 -8.06 -3.78
C LEU A 106 19.79 -7.34 -2.77
N VAL A 107 20.11 -7.43 -1.47
CA VAL A 107 19.35 -6.75 -0.41
C VAL A 107 19.37 -5.23 -0.60
N ALA A 108 20.53 -4.65 -0.91
CA ALA A 108 20.64 -3.21 -1.15
C ALA A 108 19.79 -2.75 -2.33
N CYS A 109 19.85 -3.44 -3.46
CA CYS A 109 19.06 -3.09 -4.63
C CYS A 109 17.56 -3.36 -4.45
N MET A 110 17.17 -4.40 -3.72
CA MET A 110 15.78 -4.65 -3.36
C MET A 110 15.20 -3.51 -2.52
N ARG A 111 15.97 -2.98 -1.57
CA ARG A 111 15.59 -1.79 -0.79
C ARG A 111 15.42 -0.56 -1.69
N LEU A 112 16.32 -0.35 -2.64
CA LEU A 112 16.20 0.76 -3.61
C LEU A 112 14.97 0.60 -4.52
N ALA A 113 14.66 -0.62 -4.96
CA ALA A 113 13.55 -0.88 -5.88
C ALA A 113 12.17 -0.78 -5.21
N THR A 114 12.09 -1.01 -3.90
CA THR A 114 10.81 -1.05 -3.14
C THR A 114 10.57 0.16 -2.26
N SER A 115 11.50 1.13 -2.22
CA SER A 115 11.37 2.36 -1.45
C SER A 115 11.30 3.59 -2.35
N CYS A 116 10.67 4.65 -1.86
CA CYS A 116 10.67 5.97 -2.50
C CYS A 116 11.99 6.73 -2.25
N TYR A 117 13.06 6.03 -1.89
CA TYR A 117 14.34 6.66 -1.55
C TYR A 117 15.00 7.23 -2.81
N SER A 118 15.05 8.56 -2.91
CA SER A 118 15.91 9.27 -3.84
C SER A 118 17.24 9.60 -3.14
N PRO A 119 18.38 9.07 -3.62
CA PRO A 119 19.68 9.49 -3.11
C PRO A 119 19.87 11.00 -3.36
N ASP A 120 20.36 11.73 -2.36
CA ASP A 120 20.83 13.10 -2.56
C ASP A 120 22.16 13.07 -3.31
N TYR A 121 22.06 13.18 -4.64
CA TYR A 121 23.22 13.12 -5.53
C TYR A 121 24.13 14.35 -5.37
N GLU A 122 23.57 15.53 -5.12
CA GLU A 122 24.33 16.79 -4.97
C GLU A 122 25.28 16.73 -3.76
N LYS A 123 24.77 16.23 -2.63
CA LYS A 123 25.58 16.03 -1.42
C LYS A 123 26.69 14.99 -1.60
N ARG A 124 26.47 13.97 -2.46
CA ARG A 124 27.49 12.96 -2.78
C ARG A 124 28.53 13.48 -3.77
N LEU A 125 28.12 14.23 -4.78
CA LEU A 125 29.01 14.79 -5.78
C LEU A 125 29.94 15.86 -5.16
N SER A 126 29.43 16.66 -4.22
CA SER A 126 30.24 17.65 -3.50
C SER A 126 31.30 17.06 -2.56
N SER A 127 31.17 15.79 -2.17
CA SER A 127 32.14 15.08 -1.30
C SER A 127 33.09 14.15 -2.06
N THR A 128 32.90 13.98 -3.37
CA THR A 128 33.72 13.07 -4.19
C THR A 128 34.76 13.86 -4.98
N GLN A 129 36.05 13.57 -4.79
CA GLN A 129 37.11 14.16 -5.61
C GLN A 129 37.07 13.55 -7.02
N CYS A 130 36.75 14.36 -8.03
CA CYS A 130 36.82 13.94 -9.42
C CYS A 130 38.25 13.47 -9.74
N GLN A 131 38.40 12.18 -10.04
CA GLN A 131 39.65 11.64 -10.55
C GLN A 131 39.73 12.02 -12.03
N ASN A 132 40.65 12.91 -12.36
CA ASN A 132 40.89 13.26 -13.76
C ASN A 132 41.54 12.05 -14.45
N SER A 133 40.95 11.64 -15.58
CA SER A 133 41.55 10.63 -16.45
C SER A 133 42.91 11.11 -16.96
N HIS A 134 43.84 10.16 -17.08
CA HIS A 134 45.23 10.40 -17.44
C HIS A 134 45.47 10.40 -18.96
#